data_AF-A0A7K1KTH0-F1
#
_entry.id   AF-A0A7K1KTH0-F1
#
_cell.length_a   1.000
_cell.length_b   1.000
_cell.length_c   1.000
_cell.angle_alpha   90.00
_cell.angle_beta   90.00
_cell.angle_gamma   90.00
#
_symmetry.space_group_name_H-M   'P 1'
#
loop_
_entity.id
_entity.type
_entity.pdbx_description
1 polymer ?
#
loop_
_entity_poly.entity_id
_entity_poly.type
_entity_poly.pdbx_seq_one_letter_code
_entity_poly.pdbx_strand_id
1 'polypeptide(L)'
;MQLCSELLHQGSAKLQLQPAIRHARYPSWTGRPHDWGEAWQGIASLVWQVGARQEPVVATKIRWVGSAVRAVDLFAGAGGATAGLRQAGISVIGAVENDAYACQSYQANHPDVLLKQIDIRQLDPDAFRRELGLRRGSLELLKACPPCQGFSTLASGDIDEERNDLVLDVANFVFAFRPRVILLENVPGLARDNRLPKLLATLEAVGYRFKQYKVNAADLGVPQRRKRLIIIGASRAVRRRLPEKITDLIPERFELTETTVKEAFDLLRKSEIRDDPLDRYRQNSPQVAARIAAVPVNGSRFDLPPDLQLDCHRRVTGRTATASYGRIRLDAPAPTMTTRCTTPACGSFIHPTEHRGITLREAAVLQTFPLTYRFMGHYGSIEQQIGNAVPVRMAAALGEVVRAILGR
;
A
#
# COMPACT_ATOMS: atom_id res chain seq x y z
N MET A 1 13.00 -28.30 -26.30
CA MET A 1 13.01 -29.73 -25.94
C MET A 1 13.97 -30.11 -24.81
N GLN A 2 14.80 -29.20 -24.27
CA GLN A 2 15.67 -29.50 -23.11
C GLN A 2 15.13 -28.97 -21.76
N LEU A 3 14.05 -28.16 -21.77
CA LEU A 3 13.39 -27.67 -20.55
C LEU A 3 12.29 -28.60 -20.00
N CYS A 4 11.87 -29.63 -20.76
CA CYS A 4 10.79 -30.53 -20.34
C CYS A 4 11.28 -31.77 -19.58
N SER A 5 12.59 -32.04 -19.56
CA SER A 5 13.16 -33.22 -18.89
C SER A 5 13.45 -32.99 -17.40
N GLU A 6 13.62 -31.75 -16.95
CA GLU A 6 14.03 -31.47 -15.56
C GLU A 6 12.84 -31.38 -14.59
N LEU A 7 11.63 -31.09 -15.09
CA LEU A 7 10.42 -31.02 -14.26
C LEU A 7 9.83 -32.40 -13.89
N LEU A 8 10.32 -33.48 -14.51
CA LEU A 8 9.85 -34.85 -14.26
C LEU A 8 10.63 -35.60 -13.14
N HIS A 9 11.65 -34.99 -12.54
CA HIS A 9 12.53 -35.67 -11.58
C HIS A 9 12.56 -35.11 -10.15
N GLN A 10 11.73 -34.13 -9.78
CA GLN A 10 11.70 -33.61 -8.40
C GLN A 10 10.30 -33.54 -7.76
N GLY A 11 9.53 -34.62 -7.87
CA GLY A 11 8.19 -34.71 -7.28
C GLY A 11 7.87 -36.08 -6.68
N SER A 12 8.59 -36.51 -5.65
CA SER A 12 8.21 -37.68 -4.85
C SER A 12 8.39 -37.42 -3.35
N ALA A 13 7.43 -36.70 -2.76
CA ALA A 13 7.23 -36.69 -1.32
C ALA A 13 5.71 -36.63 -1.00
N LYS A 14 5.18 -37.83 -0.72
CA LYS A 14 3.98 -38.16 0.07
C LYS A 14 2.87 -37.09 0.21
N LEU A 15 1.85 -37.22 -0.63
CA LEU A 15 0.45 -37.00 -0.22
C LEU A 15 -0.39 -38.19 -0.71
N GLN A 16 -1.03 -38.89 0.22
CA GLN A 16 -2.00 -39.95 -0.06
C GLN A 16 -3.26 -39.33 -0.68
N LEU A 17 -3.48 -39.55 -1.98
CA LEU A 17 -4.73 -39.28 -2.67
C LEU A 17 -5.45 -40.61 -2.94
N GLN A 18 -6.76 -40.62 -2.68
CA GLN A 18 -7.67 -41.77 -2.83
C GLN A 18 -7.80 -42.23 -4.31
N PRO A 19 -8.17 -43.50 -4.56
CA PRO A 19 -8.01 -44.14 -5.87
C PRO A 19 -9.20 -43.88 -6.79
N ALA A 20 -9.10 -42.88 -7.65
CA ALA A 20 -9.92 -42.80 -8.85
C ALA A 20 -9.05 -42.23 -9.98
N ILE A 21 -8.62 -43.12 -10.86
CA ILE A 21 -8.18 -42.96 -12.26
C ILE A 21 -7.26 -44.17 -12.53
N ARG A 22 -7.87 -45.36 -12.63
CA ARG A 22 -7.35 -46.44 -13.45
C ARG A 22 -8.31 -46.52 -14.64
N HIS A 23 -7.76 -46.63 -15.84
CA HIS A 23 -8.42 -46.65 -17.16
C HIS A 23 -8.50 -45.31 -17.91
N ALA A 24 -7.33 -44.86 -18.39
CA ALA A 24 -7.25 -44.20 -19.69
C ALA A 24 -6.19 -44.95 -20.52
N ARG A 25 -6.62 -45.66 -21.57
CA ARG A 25 -5.72 -46.22 -22.59
C ARG A 25 -5.44 -45.12 -23.60
N TYR A 26 -4.17 -44.79 -23.84
CA TYR A 26 -3.77 -43.88 -24.91
C TYR A 26 -3.68 -44.66 -26.23
N PRO A 27 -4.30 -44.19 -27.33
CA PRO A 27 -4.06 -44.76 -28.65
C PRO A 27 -2.73 -44.25 -29.23
N SER A 28 -1.94 -45.15 -29.80
CA SER A 28 -0.73 -44.84 -30.57
C SER A 28 -1.11 -44.12 -31.88
N TRP A 29 -0.51 -42.96 -32.13
CA TRP A 29 -0.74 -42.16 -33.35
C TRP A 29 0.30 -42.50 -34.43
N THR A 30 -0.15 -42.70 -35.68
CA THR A 30 0.69 -43.10 -36.83
C THR A 30 0.53 -42.16 -38.06
N GLY A 31 0.31 -40.85 -37.86
CA GLY A 31 0.09 -39.88 -38.94
C GLY A 31 1.35 -39.19 -39.48
N ARG A 32 1.29 -38.68 -40.73
CA ARG A 32 2.38 -37.97 -41.44
C ARG A 32 2.32 -36.43 -41.24
N PRO A 33 3.38 -35.66 -41.57
CA PRO A 33 3.67 -34.33 -41.00
C PRO A 33 2.79 -33.12 -41.42
N HIS A 34 1.59 -33.30 -41.98
CA HIS A 34 0.77 -32.18 -42.46
C HIS A 34 -0.59 -31.98 -41.76
N ASP A 35 -0.93 -32.78 -40.73
CA ASP A 35 -2.17 -32.63 -39.95
C ASP A 35 -2.00 -31.86 -38.63
N TRP A 36 -1.25 -30.76 -38.64
CA TRP A 36 -1.09 -29.92 -37.44
C TRP A 36 -2.32 -29.07 -37.11
N GLY A 37 -3.28 -28.93 -38.03
CA GLY A 37 -4.50 -28.13 -37.83
C GLY A 37 -5.51 -28.76 -36.86
N GLU A 38 -5.72 -30.07 -36.93
CA GLU A 38 -6.69 -30.77 -36.07
C GLU A 38 -6.11 -31.17 -34.71
N ALA A 39 -4.80 -31.43 -34.63
CA ALA A 39 -4.11 -31.67 -33.36
C ALA A 39 -4.14 -30.44 -32.42
N TRP A 40 -4.13 -29.23 -32.97
CA TRP A 40 -4.28 -28.00 -32.17
C TRP A 40 -5.68 -27.81 -31.62
N GLN A 41 -6.74 -28.21 -32.33
CA GLN A 41 -8.10 -28.15 -31.78
C GLN A 41 -8.30 -29.20 -30.67
N GLY A 42 -7.68 -30.37 -30.79
CA GLY A 42 -7.66 -31.39 -29.74
C GLY A 42 -6.88 -30.95 -28.48
N ILE A 43 -5.70 -30.34 -28.65
CA ILE A 43 -4.88 -29.85 -27.52
C ILE A 43 -5.49 -28.59 -26.91
N ALA A 44 -6.05 -27.66 -27.70
CA ALA A 44 -6.76 -26.49 -27.17
C ALA A 44 -8.04 -26.89 -26.43
N SER A 45 -8.76 -27.93 -26.91
CA SER A 45 -9.90 -28.51 -26.18
C SER A 45 -9.47 -29.20 -24.89
N LEU A 46 -8.31 -29.89 -24.86
CA LEU A 46 -7.78 -30.50 -23.65
C LEU A 46 -7.23 -29.46 -22.66
N VAL A 47 -6.57 -28.40 -23.14
CA VAL A 47 -6.11 -27.27 -22.32
C VAL A 47 -7.30 -26.44 -21.81
N TRP A 48 -8.40 -26.36 -22.57
CA TRP A 48 -9.66 -25.78 -22.10
C TRP A 48 -10.39 -26.71 -21.13
N GLN A 49 -10.40 -28.03 -21.33
CA GLN A 49 -11.05 -28.98 -20.41
C GLN A 49 -10.25 -29.22 -19.11
N VAL A 50 -8.93 -29.03 -19.14
CA VAL A 50 -8.06 -29.06 -17.95
C VAL A 50 -7.97 -27.67 -17.29
N GLY A 51 -8.18 -26.58 -18.05
CA GLY A 51 -8.17 -25.19 -17.57
C GLY A 51 -9.54 -24.60 -17.17
N ALA A 52 -10.66 -25.23 -17.54
CA ALA A 52 -12.03 -24.77 -17.24
C ALA A 52 -12.71 -25.56 -16.10
N ARG A 53 -11.94 -26.30 -15.30
CA ARG A 53 -12.36 -26.66 -13.94
C ARG A 53 -11.79 -25.63 -12.97
N GLN A 54 -12.24 -24.39 -13.11
CA GLN A 54 -12.45 -23.60 -11.90
C GLN A 54 -13.60 -24.30 -11.18
N GLU A 55 -13.25 -25.27 -10.32
CA GLU A 55 -14.16 -25.57 -9.24
C GLU A 55 -14.47 -24.23 -8.57
N PRO A 56 -15.75 -23.90 -8.33
CA PRO A 56 -16.03 -22.74 -7.50
C PRO A 56 -15.19 -22.95 -6.27
N VAL A 57 -14.33 -21.98 -5.95
CA VAL A 57 -13.78 -21.88 -4.60
C VAL A 57 -15.03 -21.78 -3.75
N VAL A 58 -15.50 -22.94 -3.28
CA VAL A 58 -16.54 -23.05 -2.28
C VAL A 58 -16.02 -22.12 -1.23
N ALA A 59 -16.71 -21.00 -1.02
CA ALA A 59 -16.37 -20.04 -0.02
C ALA A 59 -16.31 -20.83 1.28
N THR A 60 -15.12 -21.32 1.61
CA THR A 60 -14.88 -22.08 2.81
C THR A 60 -15.27 -21.08 3.86
N LYS A 61 -16.39 -21.30 4.52
CA LYS A 61 -16.81 -20.47 5.64
C LYS A 61 -15.68 -20.56 6.64
N ILE A 62 -14.74 -19.61 6.55
CA ILE A 62 -13.72 -19.41 7.55
C ILE A 62 -14.56 -19.07 8.79
N ARG A 63 -14.72 -20.06 9.66
CA ARG A 63 -15.29 -19.86 10.98
C ARG A 63 -14.24 -19.06 11.73
N TRP A 64 -14.37 -17.75 11.68
CA TRP A 64 -13.59 -16.82 12.50
C TRP A 64 -13.92 -17.09 13.96
N VAL A 65 -13.02 -17.80 14.65
CA VAL A 65 -13.14 -18.04 16.09
C VAL A 65 -12.68 -16.78 16.81
N GLY A 66 -13.63 -15.96 17.27
CA GLY A 66 -13.43 -14.91 18.29
C GLY A 66 -13.28 -13.46 17.79
N SER A 67 -13.98 -12.55 18.51
CA SER A 67 -13.73 -11.13 18.86
C SER A 67 -12.90 -10.14 18.01
N ALA A 68 -12.32 -10.52 16.87
CA ALA A 68 -11.47 -9.65 16.06
C ALA A 68 -12.28 -8.58 15.34
N VAL A 69 -11.80 -7.33 15.41
CA VAL A 69 -12.40 -6.19 14.70
C VAL A 69 -12.35 -6.47 13.20
N ARG A 70 -13.51 -6.49 12.54
CA ARG A 70 -13.59 -6.70 11.08
C ARG A 70 -13.53 -5.37 10.32
N ALA A 71 -12.70 -5.33 9.29
CA ALA A 71 -12.42 -4.13 8.51
C ALA A 71 -12.56 -4.31 6.99
N VAL A 72 -12.92 -3.22 6.32
CA VAL A 72 -12.80 -3.05 4.86
C VAL A 72 -11.86 -1.88 4.57
N ASP A 73 -10.94 -2.06 3.61
CA ASP A 73 -9.94 -1.07 3.18
C ASP A 73 -10.24 -0.54 1.77
N LEU A 74 -10.74 0.69 1.68
CA LEU A 74 -10.99 1.38 0.40
C LEU A 74 -9.76 2.18 -0.04
N PHE A 75 -9.49 2.15 -1.34
CA PHE A 75 -8.28 2.74 -1.93
C PHE A 75 -7.04 2.14 -1.28
N ALA A 76 -6.96 0.81 -1.34
CA ALA A 76 -6.05 0.03 -0.51
C ALA A 76 -4.57 0.17 -0.91
N GLY A 77 -4.31 0.60 -2.15
CA GLY A 77 -2.98 0.61 -2.75
C GLY A 77 -2.34 -0.76 -2.68
N ALA A 78 -1.02 -0.77 -2.47
CA ALA A 78 -0.28 -2.02 -2.30
C ALA A 78 -0.57 -2.74 -0.96
N GLY A 79 -1.39 -2.16 -0.06
CA GLY A 79 -1.79 -2.80 1.20
C GLY A 79 -1.05 -2.35 2.46
N GLY A 80 -0.30 -1.23 2.43
CA GLY A 80 0.43 -0.74 3.62
C GLY A 80 -0.46 -0.48 4.84
N ALA A 81 -1.65 0.12 4.63
CA ALA A 81 -2.62 0.31 5.71
C ALA A 81 -3.18 -1.02 6.22
N THR A 82 -3.55 -1.94 5.31
CA THR A 82 -3.99 -3.29 5.66
C THR A 82 -2.93 -4.02 6.51
N ALA A 83 -1.66 -3.99 6.12
CA ALA A 83 -0.57 -4.61 6.88
C ALA A 83 -0.51 -4.08 8.32
N GLY A 84 -0.62 -2.76 8.49
CA GLY A 84 -0.61 -2.13 9.82
C GLY A 84 -1.84 -2.49 10.66
N LEU A 85 -3.03 -2.44 10.07
CA LEU A 85 -4.26 -2.84 10.75
C LEU A 85 -4.19 -4.29 11.24
N ARG A 86 -3.65 -5.20 10.42
CA ARG A 86 -3.45 -6.61 10.82
C ARG A 86 -2.45 -6.75 11.98
N GLN A 87 -1.39 -5.94 12.02
CA GLN A 87 -0.47 -5.90 13.17
C GLN A 87 -1.15 -5.45 14.47
N ALA A 88 -2.21 -4.63 14.39
CA ALA A 88 -3.04 -4.25 15.53
C ALA A 88 -4.09 -5.32 15.91
N GLY A 89 -4.12 -6.47 15.24
CA GLY A 89 -5.10 -7.55 15.46
C GLY A 89 -6.46 -7.34 14.77
N ILE A 90 -6.53 -6.44 13.79
CA ILE A 90 -7.75 -6.20 13.00
C ILE A 90 -7.79 -7.18 11.82
N SER A 91 -8.94 -7.83 11.62
CA SER A 91 -9.20 -8.71 10.48
C SER A 91 -9.73 -7.88 9.31
N VAL A 92 -8.86 -7.54 8.36
CA VAL A 92 -9.27 -6.93 7.10
C VAL A 92 -9.83 -8.03 6.20
N ILE A 93 -11.11 -7.94 5.85
CA ILE A 93 -11.83 -9.01 5.13
C ILE A 93 -12.17 -8.64 3.68
N GLY A 94 -12.14 -7.35 3.35
CA GLY A 94 -12.36 -6.87 1.99
C GLY A 94 -11.55 -5.62 1.68
N ALA A 95 -11.19 -5.45 0.42
CA ALA A 95 -10.47 -4.28 -0.06
C ALA A 95 -10.90 -3.86 -1.46
N VAL A 96 -10.69 -2.60 -1.81
CA VAL A 96 -10.94 -2.05 -3.16
C VAL A 96 -9.71 -1.27 -3.61
N GLU A 97 -9.22 -1.60 -4.80
CA GLU A 97 -8.09 -0.94 -5.48
C GLU A 97 -8.29 -1.05 -6.99
N ASN A 98 -7.87 -0.07 -7.79
CA ASN A 98 -8.05 -0.10 -9.24
C ASN A 98 -6.74 -0.29 -10.01
N ASP A 99 -5.60 0.10 -9.45
CA ASP A 99 -4.30 -0.09 -10.07
C ASP A 99 -3.90 -1.56 -10.06
N ALA A 100 -3.65 -2.12 -11.25
CA ALA A 100 -3.38 -3.54 -11.42
C ALA A 100 -2.10 -3.99 -10.70
N TYR A 101 -1.04 -3.17 -10.69
CA TYR A 101 0.21 -3.52 -10.01
C TYR A 101 0.05 -3.45 -8.50
N ALA A 102 -0.64 -2.45 -7.97
CA ALA A 102 -1.00 -2.36 -6.57
C ALA A 102 -1.86 -3.55 -6.14
N CYS A 103 -2.83 -3.98 -6.95
CA CYS A 103 -3.65 -5.17 -6.69
C CYS A 103 -2.79 -6.44 -6.60
N GLN A 104 -1.85 -6.62 -7.53
CA GLN A 104 -0.94 -7.77 -7.51
C GLN A 104 -0.06 -7.77 -6.25
N SER A 105 0.50 -6.61 -5.87
CA SER A 105 1.24 -6.47 -4.60
C SER A 105 0.35 -6.77 -3.40
N TYR A 106 -0.87 -6.23 -3.38
CA TYR A 106 -1.82 -6.45 -2.30
C TYR A 106 -2.09 -7.95 -2.11
N GLN A 107 -2.48 -8.65 -3.18
CA GLN A 107 -2.79 -10.09 -3.13
C GLN A 107 -1.56 -10.94 -2.77
N ALA A 108 -0.36 -10.54 -3.19
CA ALA A 108 0.87 -11.26 -2.85
C ALA A 108 1.18 -11.25 -1.34
N ASN A 109 0.63 -10.29 -0.58
CA ASN A 109 0.84 -10.14 0.86
C ASN A 109 -0.43 -10.41 1.69
N HIS A 110 -1.61 -10.34 1.08
CA HIS A 110 -2.91 -10.48 1.73
C HIS A 110 -3.85 -11.40 0.92
N PRO A 111 -3.44 -12.66 0.63
CA PRO A 111 -4.18 -13.56 -0.27
C PRO A 111 -5.55 -13.99 0.26
N ASP A 112 -5.78 -13.84 1.57
CA ASP A 112 -7.04 -14.19 2.24
C ASP A 112 -8.10 -13.08 2.18
N VAL A 113 -7.75 -11.89 1.69
CA VAL A 113 -8.66 -10.75 1.63
C VAL A 113 -9.42 -10.74 0.29
N LEU A 114 -10.74 -10.53 0.34
CA LEU A 114 -11.52 -10.32 -0.88
C LEU A 114 -11.20 -8.95 -1.49
N LEU A 115 -10.27 -8.93 -2.43
CA LEU A 115 -9.89 -7.72 -3.17
C LEU A 115 -10.78 -7.54 -4.42
N LYS A 116 -11.40 -6.36 -4.54
CA LYS A 116 -12.04 -5.90 -5.77
C LYS A 116 -11.08 -5.02 -6.56
N GLN A 117 -10.57 -5.56 -7.67
CA GLN A 117 -9.82 -4.80 -8.66
C GLN A 117 -10.78 -4.03 -9.58
N ILE A 118 -11.21 -2.84 -9.15
CA ILE A 118 -12.22 -2.06 -9.87
C ILE A 118 -12.14 -0.58 -9.46
N ASP A 119 -12.54 0.32 -10.37
CA ASP A 119 -12.87 1.69 -9.98
C ASP A 119 -14.02 1.66 -8.97
N ILE A 120 -13.84 2.31 -7.82
CA ILE A 120 -14.81 2.32 -6.74
C ILE A 120 -16.18 2.85 -7.17
N ARG A 121 -16.23 3.75 -8.18
CA ARG A 121 -17.46 4.33 -8.74
C ARG A 121 -18.31 3.30 -9.48
N GLN A 122 -17.71 2.20 -9.91
CA GLN A 122 -18.37 1.12 -10.67
C GLN A 122 -18.76 -0.06 -9.78
N LEU A 123 -18.37 -0.06 -8.50
CA LEU A 123 -18.66 -1.13 -7.56
C LEU A 123 -19.96 -0.84 -6.80
N ASP A 124 -20.96 -1.72 -6.91
CA ASP A 124 -22.14 -1.71 -6.02
C ASP A 124 -21.70 -2.02 -4.58
N PRO A 125 -21.76 -1.04 -3.64
CA PRO A 125 -21.31 -1.26 -2.27
C PRO A 125 -22.19 -2.24 -1.50
N ASP A 126 -23.48 -2.34 -1.85
CA ASP A 126 -24.41 -3.27 -1.22
C ASP A 126 -24.19 -4.71 -1.71
N ALA A 127 -23.87 -4.90 -2.99
CA ALA A 127 -23.42 -6.20 -3.50
C ALA A 127 -22.12 -6.64 -2.84
N PHE A 128 -21.12 -5.75 -2.77
CA PHE A 128 -19.83 -6.05 -2.14
C PHE A 128 -20.00 -6.43 -0.65
N ARG A 129 -20.84 -5.70 0.08
CA ARG A 129 -21.18 -6.03 1.47
C ARG A 129 -21.83 -7.41 1.61
N ARG A 130 -22.76 -7.76 0.72
CA ARG A 130 -23.42 -9.08 0.72
C ARG A 130 -22.44 -10.21 0.42
N GLU A 131 -21.53 -10.00 -0.51
CA GLU A 131 -20.49 -10.96 -0.87
C GLU A 131 -19.55 -11.24 0.30
N LEU A 132 -19.21 -10.22 1.10
CA LEU A 132 -18.48 -10.36 2.37
C LEU A 132 -19.30 -11.04 3.48
N GLY A 133 -20.56 -11.41 3.23
CA GLY A 133 -21.45 -12.03 4.22
C GLY A 133 -21.86 -11.09 5.36
N LEU A 134 -21.81 -9.77 5.14
CA LEU A 134 -22.07 -8.78 6.18
C LEU A 134 -23.52 -8.30 6.17
N ARG A 135 -24.15 -8.28 7.35
CA ARG A 135 -25.36 -7.48 7.57
C ARG A 135 -24.98 -5.99 7.63
N ARG A 136 -25.86 -5.12 7.16
CA ARG A 136 -25.73 -3.67 7.37
C ARG A 136 -25.61 -3.37 8.87
N GLY A 137 -24.64 -2.54 9.25
CA GLY A 137 -24.35 -2.24 10.66
C GLY A 137 -23.37 -3.20 11.34
N SER A 138 -23.00 -4.31 10.70
CA SER A 138 -22.14 -5.34 11.32
C SER A 138 -20.64 -5.14 11.09
N LEU A 139 -20.24 -4.28 10.14
CA LEU A 139 -18.84 -3.94 9.92
C LEU A 139 -18.34 -3.06 11.08
N GLU A 140 -17.17 -3.36 11.63
CA GLU A 140 -16.63 -2.60 12.75
C GLU A 140 -15.80 -1.41 12.28
N LEU A 141 -14.96 -1.60 11.25
CA LEU A 141 -14.11 -0.55 10.68
C LEU A 141 -14.30 -0.45 9.16
N LEU A 142 -14.53 0.75 8.66
CA LEU A 142 -14.30 1.10 7.26
C LEU A 142 -13.14 2.08 7.19
N LYS A 143 -12.01 1.65 6.63
CA LYS A 143 -10.85 2.51 6.38
C LYS A 143 -10.90 2.99 4.94
N ALA A 144 -10.57 4.25 4.70
CA ALA A 144 -10.48 4.83 3.36
C ALA A 144 -9.27 5.76 3.24
N CYS A 145 -8.60 5.71 2.08
CA CYS A 145 -7.49 6.61 1.72
C CYS A 145 -7.70 7.13 0.28
N PRO A 146 -8.76 7.92 0.03
CA PRO A 146 -9.03 8.43 -1.31
C PRO A 146 -7.85 9.26 -1.82
N PRO A 147 -7.59 9.21 -3.14
CA PRO A 147 -6.43 9.88 -3.72
C PRO A 147 -6.42 11.39 -3.42
N CYS A 148 -5.20 11.94 -3.32
CA CYS A 148 -4.97 13.27 -2.75
C CYS A 148 -4.32 14.26 -3.72
N GLN A 149 -4.34 13.97 -5.03
CA GLN A 149 -3.50 14.66 -6.00
C GLN A 149 -3.78 16.16 -6.08
N GLY A 150 -5.05 16.59 -5.99
CA GLY A 150 -5.41 18.01 -5.94
C GLY A 150 -5.19 18.69 -4.58
N PHE A 151 -4.93 17.93 -3.51
CA PHE A 151 -4.84 18.47 -2.14
C PHE A 151 -3.40 18.65 -1.64
N SER A 152 -2.40 18.30 -2.43
CA SER A 152 -0.98 18.39 -2.07
C SER A 152 -0.43 19.80 -2.28
N THR A 153 0.41 20.29 -1.37
CA THR A 153 1.13 21.57 -1.52
C THR A 153 2.13 21.56 -2.68
N LEU A 154 2.48 20.38 -3.20
CA LEU A 154 3.37 20.18 -4.34
C LEU A 154 2.61 19.94 -5.66
N ALA A 155 1.27 20.00 -5.65
CA ALA A 155 0.50 19.91 -6.87
C ALA A 155 0.73 21.18 -7.70
N SER A 156 1.22 21.00 -8.92
CA SER A 156 1.38 22.04 -9.94
C SER A 156 0.97 21.45 -11.28
N GLY A 157 0.10 22.14 -12.03
CA GLY A 157 -0.45 21.66 -13.31
C GLY A 157 -1.96 21.41 -13.23
N ASP A 158 -2.50 20.75 -14.26
CA ASP A 158 -3.94 20.45 -14.36
C ASP A 158 -4.38 19.55 -13.20
N ILE A 159 -5.24 20.10 -12.34
CA ILE A 159 -5.82 19.39 -11.21
C ILE A 159 -6.99 18.56 -11.74
N ASP A 160 -6.88 17.24 -11.61
CA ASP A 160 -7.98 16.32 -11.90
C ASP A 160 -9.07 16.47 -10.82
N GLU A 161 -10.07 17.29 -11.13
CA GLU A 161 -11.20 17.57 -10.23
C GLU A 161 -12.07 16.33 -9.98
N GLU A 162 -12.27 15.48 -10.99
CA GLU A 162 -13.06 14.24 -10.87
C GLU A 162 -12.41 13.28 -9.88
N ARG A 163 -11.08 13.19 -9.88
CA ARG A 163 -10.35 12.35 -8.93
C ARG A 163 -10.46 12.87 -7.49
N ASN A 164 -10.65 14.17 -7.29
CA ASN A 164 -10.85 14.74 -5.94
C ASN A 164 -12.26 14.44 -5.41
N ASP A 165 -13.24 14.21 -6.28
CA ASP A 165 -14.60 13.84 -5.89
C ASP A 165 -14.69 12.42 -5.30
N LEU A 166 -13.67 11.57 -5.50
CA LEU A 166 -13.58 10.23 -4.89
C LEU A 166 -13.62 10.25 -3.36
N VAL A 167 -13.37 11.41 -2.72
CA VAL A 167 -13.60 11.57 -1.28
C VAL A 167 -15.08 11.37 -0.93
N LEU A 168 -16.00 11.78 -1.81
CA LEU A 168 -17.45 11.70 -1.62
C LEU A 168 -17.97 10.27 -1.83
N ASP A 169 -17.33 9.48 -2.69
CA ASP A 169 -17.69 8.06 -2.90
C ASP A 169 -17.57 7.21 -1.63
N VAL A 170 -16.75 7.63 -0.66
CA VAL A 170 -16.69 7.01 0.67
C VAL A 170 -18.07 6.98 1.33
N ALA A 171 -18.93 7.99 1.10
CA ALA A 171 -20.27 8.03 1.66
C ALA A 171 -21.15 6.86 1.20
N ASN A 172 -21.03 6.46 -0.07
CA ASN A 172 -21.81 5.34 -0.64
C ASN A 172 -21.51 4.03 0.11
N PHE A 173 -20.24 3.78 0.41
CA PHE A 173 -19.83 2.61 1.19
C PHE A 173 -20.24 2.73 2.66
N VAL A 174 -20.16 3.92 3.26
CA VAL A 174 -20.66 4.12 4.63
C VAL A 174 -22.17 3.89 4.70
N PHE A 175 -22.95 4.30 3.70
CA PHE A 175 -24.38 4.06 3.67
C PHE A 175 -24.74 2.58 3.54
N ALA A 176 -24.05 1.84 2.65
CA ALA A 176 -24.29 0.41 2.46
C ALA A 176 -23.84 -0.41 3.68
N PHE A 177 -22.63 -0.16 4.20
CA PHE A 177 -22.06 -0.95 5.30
C PHE A 177 -22.54 -0.52 6.68
N ARG A 178 -22.83 0.77 6.90
CA ARG A 178 -23.07 1.37 8.22
C ARG A 178 -22.02 0.94 9.27
N PRO A 179 -20.71 1.14 8.99
CA PRO A 179 -19.65 0.69 9.89
C PRO A 179 -19.75 1.34 11.27
N ARG A 180 -19.26 0.67 12.32
CA ARG A 180 -19.23 1.26 13.68
C ARG A 180 -18.23 2.42 13.77
N VAL A 181 -17.08 2.28 13.12
CA VAL A 181 -16.01 3.28 13.04
C VAL A 181 -15.58 3.48 11.58
N ILE A 182 -15.30 4.73 11.23
CA ILE A 182 -14.73 5.15 9.95
C ILE A 182 -13.35 5.72 10.23
N LEU A 183 -12.33 5.27 9.49
CA LEU A 183 -10.99 5.83 9.53
C LEU A 183 -10.66 6.38 8.14
N LEU A 184 -10.67 7.70 8.00
CA LEU A 184 -10.27 8.37 6.78
C LEU A 184 -8.87 8.96 6.97
N GLU A 185 -7.93 8.57 6.11
CA GLU A 185 -6.57 9.10 6.08
C GLU A 185 -6.37 9.90 4.79
N ASN A 186 -5.72 11.06 4.92
CA ASN A 186 -5.36 11.88 3.75
C ASN A 186 -4.23 12.88 4.07
N VAL A 187 -3.78 13.63 3.07
CA VAL A 187 -2.82 14.73 3.24
C VAL A 187 -3.43 15.91 4.01
N PRO A 188 -2.60 16.73 4.72
CA PRO A 188 -3.10 17.87 5.49
C PRO A 188 -3.91 18.89 4.70
N GLY A 189 -3.69 19.01 3.38
CA GLY A 189 -4.40 19.97 2.53
C GLY A 189 -5.89 19.68 2.39
N LEU A 190 -6.34 18.42 2.55
CA LEU A 190 -7.77 18.07 2.51
C LEU A 190 -8.59 18.82 3.56
N ALA A 191 -7.98 19.23 4.68
CA ALA A 191 -8.66 19.98 5.73
C ALA A 191 -9.19 21.35 5.26
N ARG A 192 -8.70 21.86 4.12
CA ARG A 192 -9.11 23.13 3.52
C ARG A 192 -10.03 22.96 2.31
N ASP A 193 -10.26 21.73 1.86
CA ASP A 193 -11.08 21.45 0.69
C ASP A 193 -12.58 21.42 1.06
N ASN A 194 -13.44 22.00 0.22
CA ASN A 194 -14.87 22.11 0.46
C ASN A 194 -15.63 20.77 0.37
N ARG A 195 -15.03 19.71 -0.19
CA ARG A 195 -15.62 18.36 -0.25
C ARG A 195 -15.61 17.69 1.12
N LEU A 196 -14.60 17.97 1.95
CA LEU A 196 -14.52 17.39 3.29
C LEU A 196 -15.71 17.78 4.18
N PRO A 197 -16.05 19.06 4.40
CA PRO A 197 -17.20 19.43 5.23
C PRO A 197 -18.53 18.90 4.65
N LYS A 198 -18.66 18.80 3.31
CA LYS A 198 -19.82 18.16 2.67
C LYS A 198 -19.93 16.69 3.08
N LEU A 199 -18.85 15.91 2.93
CA LEU A 199 -18.80 14.51 3.34
C LEU A 199 -19.16 14.35 4.82
N LEU A 200 -18.55 15.14 5.71
CA LEU A 200 -18.79 15.03 7.15
C LEU A 200 -20.25 15.35 7.49
N ALA A 201 -20.80 16.45 6.97
CA ALA A 201 -22.20 16.82 7.20
C ALA A 201 -23.17 15.73 6.72
N THR A 202 -22.93 15.16 5.53
CA THR A 202 -23.70 14.04 4.99
C THR A 202 -23.69 12.83 5.92
N LEU A 203 -22.52 12.49 6.49
CA LEU A 203 -22.39 11.34 7.39
C LEU A 203 -22.92 11.62 8.81
N GLU A 204 -22.80 12.85 9.30
CA GLU A 204 -23.37 13.28 10.58
C GLU A 204 -24.90 13.22 10.59
N ALA A 205 -25.52 13.63 9.47
CA ALA A 205 -26.97 13.55 9.26
C ALA A 205 -27.50 12.11 9.40
N VAL A 206 -26.67 11.10 9.10
CA VAL A 206 -27.06 9.69 9.20
C VAL A 206 -26.56 9.00 10.48
N GLY A 207 -26.10 9.75 11.48
CA GLY A 207 -25.84 9.19 12.81
C GLY A 207 -24.37 9.03 13.18
N TYR A 208 -23.43 9.66 12.50
CA TYR A 208 -22.01 9.67 12.88
C TYR A 208 -21.64 10.94 13.64
N ARG A 209 -20.52 10.86 14.38
CA ARG A 209 -19.78 12.00 14.92
C ARG A 209 -18.33 11.87 14.48
N PHE A 210 -17.65 12.99 14.27
CA PHE A 210 -16.28 12.98 13.75
C PHE A 210 -15.31 13.75 14.63
N LYS A 211 -14.04 13.41 14.48
CA LYS A 211 -12.92 14.19 14.98
C LYS A 211 -11.76 14.14 14.01
N GLN A 212 -11.06 15.27 13.89
CA GLN A 212 -9.93 15.42 12.99
C GLN A 212 -8.65 15.59 13.80
N TYR A 213 -7.57 14.96 13.34
CA TYR A 213 -6.27 14.98 13.97
C TYR A 213 -5.19 15.23 12.90
N LYS A 214 -4.17 16.00 13.25
CA LYS A 214 -2.95 16.12 12.45
C LYS A 214 -1.90 15.24 13.10
N VAL A 215 -1.46 14.23 12.39
CA VAL A 215 -0.51 13.23 12.89
C VAL A 215 0.76 13.30 12.07
N ASN A 216 1.91 13.39 12.72
CA ASN A 216 3.19 13.17 12.09
C ASN A 216 3.61 11.71 12.37
N ALA A 217 3.92 10.96 11.31
CA ALA A 217 4.28 9.56 11.45
C ALA A 217 5.52 9.34 12.34
N ALA A 218 6.43 10.31 12.41
CA ALA A 218 7.60 10.25 13.29
C ALA A 218 7.21 10.14 14.76
N ASP A 219 6.13 10.79 15.18
CA ASP A 219 5.58 10.75 16.54
C ASP A 219 5.04 9.34 16.91
N LEU A 220 4.95 8.43 15.92
CA LEU A 220 4.51 7.04 16.06
C LEU A 220 5.65 6.04 15.83
N GLY A 221 6.90 6.50 15.86
CA GLY A 221 8.10 5.69 15.63
C GLY A 221 8.30 5.26 14.17
N VAL A 222 7.73 6.00 13.21
CA VAL A 222 8.08 5.82 11.79
C VAL A 222 9.34 6.64 11.51
N PRO A 223 10.38 6.09 10.85
CA PRO A 223 11.63 6.81 10.56
C PRO A 223 11.49 7.83 9.42
N GLN A 224 10.40 8.61 9.43
CA GLN A 224 10.00 9.51 8.37
C GLN A 224 9.11 10.64 8.91
N ARG A 225 9.45 11.89 8.57
CA ARG A 225 8.55 13.04 8.77
C ARG A 225 7.46 13.01 7.72
N ARG A 226 6.28 12.49 8.07
CA ARG A 226 5.10 12.38 7.19
C ARG A 226 3.86 12.85 7.93
N LYS A 227 3.43 14.08 7.63
CA LYS A 227 2.21 14.67 8.20
C LYS A 227 0.97 14.18 7.45
N ARG A 228 -0.08 13.83 8.20
CA ARG A 228 -1.36 13.37 7.69
C ARG A 228 -2.53 13.96 8.47
N LEU A 229 -3.63 14.14 7.76
CA LEU A 229 -4.94 14.38 8.32
C LEU A 229 -5.59 13.02 8.58
N ILE A 230 -5.87 12.75 9.85
CA ILE A 230 -6.60 11.57 10.28
C ILE A 230 -7.98 12.01 10.75
N ILE A 231 -9.01 11.40 10.18
CA ILE A 231 -10.39 11.68 10.56
C ILE A 231 -11.00 10.38 11.05
N ILE A 232 -11.45 10.39 12.30
CA ILE A 232 -12.14 9.26 12.90
C ILE A 232 -13.61 9.61 13.02
N GLY A 233 -14.45 8.81 12.37
CA GLY A 233 -15.89 8.83 12.52
C GLY A 233 -16.34 7.67 13.40
N ALA A 234 -17.29 7.91 14.31
CA ALA A 234 -17.92 6.84 15.08
C ALA A 234 -19.44 6.97 14.99
N SER A 235 -20.11 5.83 14.77
CA SER A 235 -21.57 5.76 14.89
C SER A 235 -22.00 6.20 16.29
N ARG A 236 -23.12 6.92 16.42
CA ARG A 236 -23.72 7.30 17.71
C ARG A 236 -24.03 6.09 18.60
N ALA A 237 -24.12 4.88 18.04
CA ALA A 237 -24.23 3.63 18.81
C ALA A 237 -22.93 3.23 19.55
N VAL A 238 -21.76 3.70 19.10
CA VAL A 238 -20.50 3.52 19.85
C VAL A 238 -20.53 4.46 21.06
N ARG A 239 -20.50 3.91 22.28
CA ARG A 239 -20.63 4.69 23.52
C ARG A 239 -19.40 5.53 23.86
N ARG A 240 -18.18 5.03 23.57
CA ARG A 240 -16.94 5.73 23.91
C ARG A 240 -16.82 7.02 23.11
N ARG A 241 -16.45 8.12 23.76
CA ARG A 241 -16.20 9.40 23.08
C ARG A 241 -14.93 9.32 22.22
N LEU A 242 -14.89 10.08 21.13
CA LEU A 242 -13.66 10.26 20.36
C LEU A 242 -12.70 11.12 21.19
N PRO A 243 -11.40 10.75 21.28
CA PRO A 243 -10.47 11.43 22.18
C PRO A 243 -10.17 12.86 21.70
N GLU A 244 -9.83 13.76 22.62
CA GLU A 244 -9.37 15.12 22.26
C GLU A 244 -8.03 15.06 21.51
N LYS A 245 -7.08 14.28 22.02
CA LYS A 245 -5.82 13.98 21.35
C LYS A 245 -5.79 12.52 20.95
N ILE A 246 -5.41 12.25 19.70
CA ILE A 246 -5.36 10.85 19.23
C ILE A 246 -4.36 10.01 20.03
N THR A 247 -3.29 10.65 20.52
CA THR A 247 -2.25 10.04 21.37
C THR A 247 -2.79 9.48 22.68
N ASP A 248 -3.91 10.01 23.21
CA ASP A 248 -4.52 9.52 24.46
C ASP A 248 -4.97 8.05 24.36
N LEU A 249 -5.11 7.51 23.14
CA LEU A 249 -5.48 6.12 22.87
C LEU A 249 -4.37 5.32 22.16
N ILE A 250 -3.18 5.91 21.98
CA ILE A 250 -2.05 5.22 21.36
C ILE A 250 -1.25 4.54 22.46
N PRO A 251 -1.00 3.22 22.38
CA PRO A 251 -0.20 2.54 23.39
C PRO A 251 1.25 3.03 23.43
N GLU A 252 1.85 3.09 24.62
CA GLU A 252 3.23 3.56 24.87
C GLU A 252 4.28 2.90 23.96
N ARG A 253 4.09 1.65 23.54
CA ARG A 253 5.00 0.96 22.59
C ARG A 253 5.13 1.65 21.22
N PHE A 254 4.21 2.56 20.89
CA PHE A 254 4.26 3.41 19.70
C PHE A 254 4.85 4.80 19.99
N GLU A 255 4.82 5.24 21.25
CA GLU A 255 5.42 6.48 21.75
C GLU A 255 6.93 6.30 21.94
N LEU A 256 7.64 5.98 20.85
CA LEU A 256 9.09 5.91 20.88
C LEU A 256 9.70 7.28 20.59
N THR A 257 10.90 7.49 21.16
CA THR A 257 11.87 8.46 20.66
C THR A 257 11.95 8.38 19.14
N GLU A 258 11.96 9.53 18.44
CA GLU A 258 11.94 9.59 16.98
C GLU A 258 12.87 8.53 16.35
N THR A 259 12.28 7.57 15.63
CA THR A 259 13.08 6.53 14.97
C THR A 259 13.90 7.17 13.87
N THR A 260 15.19 6.90 13.84
CA THR A 260 16.12 7.52 12.90
C THR A 260 16.29 6.68 11.64
N VAL A 261 16.77 7.30 10.56
CA VAL A 261 17.16 6.56 9.34
C VAL A 261 18.26 5.56 9.66
N LYS A 262 19.18 5.89 10.57
CA LYS A 262 20.23 4.97 11.01
C LYS A 262 19.65 3.67 11.55
N GLU A 263 18.65 3.74 12.44
CA GLU A 263 18.03 2.54 13.01
C GLU A 263 17.31 1.70 11.95
N ALA A 264 16.61 2.35 11.03
CA ALA A 264 15.93 1.69 9.92
C ALA A 264 16.92 0.96 9.00
N PHE A 265 18.03 1.60 8.65
CA PHE A 265 19.05 1.01 7.79
C PHE A 265 19.89 -0.03 8.53
N ASP A 266 20.13 0.14 9.83
CA ASP A 266 20.76 -0.88 10.67
C ASP A 266 19.92 -2.17 10.72
N LEU A 267 18.60 -2.05 10.83
CA LEU A 267 17.68 -3.19 10.76
C LEU A 267 17.78 -3.90 9.39
N LEU A 268 17.75 -3.13 8.30
CA LEU A 268 17.87 -3.67 6.95
C LEU A 268 19.21 -4.41 6.77
N ARG A 269 20.33 -3.79 7.18
CA ARG A 269 21.65 -4.42 7.08
C ARG A 269 21.76 -5.72 7.88
N LYS A 270 21.19 -5.75 9.09
CA LYS A 270 21.17 -6.94 9.95
C LYS A 270 20.29 -8.08 9.43
N SER A 271 19.37 -7.79 8.51
CA SER A 271 18.45 -8.80 7.99
C SER A 271 19.07 -9.75 6.96
N GLU A 272 20.26 -9.41 6.42
CA GLU A 272 21.04 -10.24 5.49
C GLU A 272 20.22 -10.79 4.30
N ILE A 273 19.21 -10.05 3.83
CA ILE A 273 18.40 -10.45 2.68
C ILE A 273 19.31 -10.49 1.45
N ARG A 274 19.46 -11.68 0.88
CA ARG A 274 20.19 -11.89 -0.36
C ARG A 274 19.25 -11.75 -1.55
N ASP A 275 19.81 -11.28 -2.67
CA ASP A 275 19.12 -11.19 -3.96
C ASP A 275 17.77 -10.45 -3.90
N ASP A 276 17.71 -9.40 -3.07
CA ASP A 276 16.49 -8.62 -2.89
C ASP A 276 16.12 -7.88 -4.19
N PRO A 277 14.97 -8.17 -4.82
CA PRO A 277 14.56 -7.51 -6.06
C PRO A 277 14.29 -6.01 -5.89
N LEU A 278 14.16 -5.53 -4.64
CA LEU A 278 14.01 -4.12 -4.31
C LEU A 278 15.31 -3.43 -3.94
N ASP A 279 16.43 -4.16 -3.80
CA ASP A 279 17.75 -3.59 -3.56
C ASP A 279 18.36 -3.05 -4.87
N ARG A 280 17.64 -2.10 -5.45
CA ARG A 280 18.00 -1.41 -6.69
C ARG A 280 17.58 0.05 -6.58
N TYR A 281 18.41 0.91 -7.15
CA TYR A 281 18.19 2.36 -7.24
C TYR A 281 18.17 2.78 -8.72
N ARG A 282 17.68 4.00 -8.98
CA ARG A 282 17.63 4.55 -10.33
C ARG A 282 19.02 4.73 -10.91
N GLN A 283 19.22 4.21 -12.12
CA GLN A 283 20.39 4.51 -12.92
C GLN A 283 20.30 5.95 -13.41
N ASN A 284 21.37 6.71 -13.21
CA ASN A 284 21.41 8.15 -13.45
C ASN A 284 22.37 8.46 -14.61
N SER A 285 22.11 9.54 -15.35
CA SER A 285 23.05 10.01 -16.37
C SER A 285 24.38 10.43 -15.73
N PRO A 286 25.50 10.46 -16.49
CA PRO A 286 26.79 10.90 -15.97
C PRO A 286 26.74 12.26 -15.27
N GLN A 287 25.95 13.20 -15.79
CA GLN A 287 25.78 14.53 -15.20
C GLN A 287 25.01 14.50 -13.88
N VAL A 288 24.04 13.59 -13.72
CA VAL A 288 23.30 13.42 -12.47
C VAL A 288 24.17 12.68 -11.45
N ALA A 289 24.94 11.68 -11.88
CA ALA A 289 25.91 10.98 -11.03
C ALA A 289 26.99 11.94 -10.50
N ALA A 290 27.54 12.82 -11.35
CA ALA A 290 28.50 13.85 -10.94
C ALA A 290 27.93 14.78 -9.86
N ARG A 291 26.66 15.21 -10.01
CA ARG A 291 25.97 16.00 -8.97
C ARG A 291 25.85 15.21 -7.67
N ILE A 292 25.39 13.96 -7.72
CA ILE A 292 25.24 13.13 -6.52
C ILE A 292 26.58 12.94 -5.79
N ALA A 293 27.67 12.75 -6.52
CA ALA A 293 29.00 12.59 -5.95
C ALA A 293 29.50 13.89 -5.28
N ALA A 294 29.21 15.05 -5.89
CA ALA A 294 29.63 16.35 -5.38
C ALA A 294 28.84 16.84 -4.14
N VAL A 295 27.68 16.24 -3.83
CA VAL A 295 26.94 16.60 -2.61
C VAL A 295 27.62 15.97 -1.39
N PRO A 296 28.07 16.76 -0.39
CA PRO A 296 28.70 16.23 0.82
C PRO A 296 27.70 15.51 1.74
N VAL A 297 28.20 14.73 2.71
CA VAL A 297 27.36 14.11 3.76
C VAL A 297 26.51 15.20 4.44
N ASN A 298 25.22 14.92 4.64
CA ASN A 298 24.21 15.87 5.13
C ASN A 298 23.97 17.12 4.25
N GLY A 299 24.57 17.18 3.06
CA GLY A 299 24.43 18.27 2.10
C GLY A 299 23.25 18.13 1.14
N SER A 300 23.14 19.10 0.24
CA SER A 300 22.07 19.24 -0.75
C SER A 300 22.55 19.92 -2.03
N ARG A 301 21.63 20.22 -2.96
CA ARG A 301 21.94 21.02 -4.16
C ARG A 301 22.59 22.37 -3.87
N PHE A 302 22.39 22.94 -2.68
CA PHE A 302 22.97 24.23 -2.30
C PHE A 302 24.48 24.15 -2.06
N ASP A 303 25.01 22.94 -1.89
CA ASP A 303 26.43 22.66 -1.66
C ASP A 303 27.14 22.24 -2.95
N LEU A 304 26.44 22.20 -4.09
CA LEU A 304 27.02 21.87 -5.39
C LEU A 304 27.93 22.98 -5.89
N PRO A 305 29.08 22.66 -6.53
CA PRO A 305 29.92 23.65 -7.17
C PRO A 305 29.17 24.31 -8.35
N PRO A 306 29.51 25.58 -8.70
CA PRO A 306 28.72 26.38 -9.64
C PRO A 306 28.48 25.72 -11.00
N ASP A 307 29.45 24.96 -11.52
CA ASP A 307 29.42 24.23 -12.79
C ASP A 307 28.45 23.03 -12.77
N LEU A 308 28.16 22.47 -11.60
CA LEU A 308 27.19 21.39 -11.42
C LEU A 308 25.78 21.87 -11.07
N GLN A 309 25.60 23.16 -10.77
CA GLN A 309 24.27 23.72 -10.51
C GLN A 309 23.46 23.90 -11.81
N LEU A 310 22.17 23.51 -11.76
CA LEU A 310 21.23 23.76 -12.86
C LEU A 310 20.83 25.24 -12.88
N ASP A 311 20.53 25.80 -14.06
CA ASP A 311 20.11 27.20 -14.18
C ASP A 311 18.83 27.51 -13.38
N CYS A 312 17.88 26.58 -13.35
CA CYS A 312 16.68 26.70 -12.53
C CYS A 312 16.99 26.68 -11.02
N HIS A 313 18.12 26.11 -10.59
CA HIS A 313 18.55 26.15 -9.19
C HIS A 313 19.17 27.50 -8.83
N ARG A 314 19.96 28.09 -9.74
CA ARG A 314 20.59 29.40 -9.55
C ARG A 314 19.57 30.53 -9.38
N ARG A 315 18.42 30.40 -10.03
CA ARG A 315 17.33 31.40 -9.99
C ARG A 315 16.51 31.37 -8.69
N VAL A 316 16.63 30.32 -7.88
CA VAL A 316 15.81 30.13 -6.68
C VAL A 316 16.67 30.27 -5.43
N THR A 317 16.71 31.49 -4.88
CA THR A 317 17.59 31.89 -3.77
C THR A 317 17.00 31.63 -2.37
N GLY A 318 15.70 31.30 -2.29
CA GLY A 318 15.05 30.95 -1.03
C GLY A 318 15.38 29.50 -0.59
N ARG A 319 15.80 29.32 0.67
CA ARG A 319 15.92 28.01 1.34
C ARG A 319 14.58 27.25 1.49
N THR A 320 13.47 27.85 1.06
CA THR A 320 12.14 27.22 0.96
C THR A 320 11.98 26.32 -0.27
N ALA A 321 12.92 26.38 -1.22
CA ALA A 321 12.87 25.58 -2.43
C ALA A 321 13.40 24.16 -2.19
N THR A 322 12.64 23.19 -2.72
CA THR A 322 12.86 21.74 -2.78
C THR A 322 14.28 21.30 -2.40
N ALA A 323 14.37 20.40 -1.42
CA ALA A 323 15.63 19.78 -1.00
C ALA A 323 16.19 18.78 -2.04
N SER A 324 15.99 19.05 -3.34
CA SER A 324 16.50 18.27 -4.46
C SER A 324 18.01 18.08 -4.34
N TYR A 325 18.46 16.91 -4.75
CA TYR A 325 19.82 16.42 -4.56
C TYR A 325 20.27 16.46 -3.09
N GLY A 326 19.35 16.38 -2.14
CA GLY A 326 19.67 16.25 -0.71
C GLY A 326 20.09 14.84 -0.34
N ARG A 327 21.11 14.70 0.50
CA ARG A 327 21.36 13.45 1.22
C ARG A 327 20.38 13.29 2.38
N ILE A 328 19.87 12.08 2.56
CA ILE A 328 19.15 11.72 3.78
C ILE A 328 20.13 11.78 4.95
N ARG A 329 19.67 12.30 6.08
CA ARG A 329 20.44 12.35 7.33
C ARG A 329 20.23 11.08 8.13
N LEU A 330 21.31 10.49 8.65
CA LEU A 330 21.25 9.27 9.46
C LEU A 330 20.68 9.53 10.86
N ASP A 331 21.00 10.69 11.44
CA ASP A 331 20.68 11.11 12.81
C ASP A 331 19.26 11.66 12.98
N ALA A 332 18.44 11.61 11.94
CA ALA A 332 17.09 12.15 11.95
C ALA A 332 16.13 11.24 11.17
N PRO A 333 14.80 11.40 11.35
CA PRO A 333 13.84 10.77 10.46
C PRO A 333 14.00 11.25 9.02
N ALA A 334 13.68 10.40 8.05
CA ALA A 334 13.73 10.72 6.63
C ALA A 334 12.73 11.84 6.25
N PRO A 335 12.93 12.54 5.11
CA PRO A 335 11.84 13.30 4.50
C PRO A 335 10.68 12.38 4.11
N THR A 336 9.53 12.96 3.77
CA THR A 336 8.38 12.18 3.29
C THR A 336 8.74 11.36 2.05
N MET A 337 8.51 10.04 2.09
CA MET A 337 8.57 9.16 0.92
C MET A 337 7.38 9.51 0.00
N THR A 338 7.69 10.19 -1.10
CA THR A 338 6.74 10.53 -2.16
C THR A 338 6.72 9.44 -3.24
N THR A 339 5.87 9.60 -4.25
CA THR A 339 5.80 8.67 -5.40
C THR A 339 7.05 8.68 -6.29
N ARG A 340 8.00 9.59 -6.04
CA ARG A 340 9.32 9.66 -6.69
C ARG A 340 10.48 9.64 -5.68
N CYS A 341 10.30 8.91 -4.57
CA CYS A 341 11.20 8.91 -3.42
C CYS A 341 12.59 8.26 -3.62
N THR A 342 12.89 7.75 -4.81
CA THR A 342 14.22 7.25 -5.19
C THR A 342 14.87 8.14 -6.27
N THR A 343 14.23 9.26 -6.63
CA THR A 343 14.73 10.19 -7.64
C THR A 343 15.45 11.36 -6.96
N PRO A 344 16.79 11.49 -7.07
CA PRO A 344 17.56 12.53 -6.38
C PRO A 344 17.07 13.96 -6.68
N ALA A 345 16.65 14.24 -7.91
CA ALA A 345 16.13 15.55 -8.29
C ALA A 345 14.79 15.90 -7.62
N CYS A 346 14.07 14.95 -7.04
CA CYS A 346 12.73 15.15 -6.48
C CYS A 346 12.71 15.43 -4.97
N GLY A 347 13.87 15.47 -4.30
CA GLY A 347 13.96 15.77 -2.88
C GLY A 347 15.26 15.26 -2.25
N SER A 348 15.27 15.15 -0.92
CA SER A 348 16.41 14.57 -0.19
C SER A 348 16.35 13.05 -0.24
N PHE A 349 16.67 12.48 -1.41
CA PHE A 349 16.57 11.04 -1.67
C PHE A 349 17.91 10.41 -2.06
N ILE A 350 19.03 11.12 -1.84
CA ILE A 350 20.38 10.56 -1.97
C ILE A 350 20.71 9.75 -0.71
N HIS A 351 21.37 8.61 -0.87
CA HIS A 351 21.86 7.79 0.24
C HIS A 351 22.78 8.62 1.17
N PRO A 352 22.72 8.43 2.51
CA PRO A 352 23.47 9.26 3.44
C PRO A 352 24.98 9.29 3.21
N THR A 353 25.57 8.17 2.77
CA THR A 353 27.03 8.00 2.62
C THR A 353 27.48 7.55 1.23
N GLU A 354 26.57 7.08 0.38
CA GLU A 354 26.94 6.48 -0.92
C GLU A 354 26.54 7.40 -2.07
N HIS A 355 27.25 7.35 -3.19
CA HIS A 355 27.00 8.20 -4.35
C HIS A 355 25.87 7.68 -5.25
N ARG A 356 24.71 7.36 -4.63
CA ARG A 356 23.50 6.88 -5.29
C ARG A 356 22.23 7.43 -4.63
N GLY A 357 21.10 7.31 -5.33
CA GLY A 357 19.79 7.44 -4.69
C GLY A 357 19.53 6.29 -3.71
N ILE A 358 18.54 6.44 -2.84
CA ILE A 358 18.08 5.31 -2.04
C ILE A 358 17.43 4.23 -2.91
N THR A 359 17.51 2.97 -2.46
CA THR A 359 16.87 1.84 -3.14
C THR A 359 15.37 1.78 -2.86
N LEU A 360 14.65 0.98 -3.65
CA LEU A 360 13.23 0.70 -3.36
C LEU A 360 13.07 0.02 -1.99
N ARG A 361 13.99 -0.87 -1.60
CA ARG A 361 13.97 -1.51 -0.28
C ARG A 361 14.18 -0.50 0.83
N GLU A 362 15.18 0.36 0.72
CA GLU A 362 15.43 1.44 1.70
C GLU A 362 14.18 2.34 1.85
N ALA A 363 13.54 2.72 0.74
CA ALA A 363 12.29 3.49 0.78
C ALA A 363 11.13 2.72 1.46
N ALA A 364 10.99 1.42 1.21
CA ALA A 364 9.96 0.58 1.83
C ALA A 364 10.18 0.44 3.35
N VAL A 365 11.43 0.27 3.80
CA VAL A 365 11.76 0.22 5.23
C VAL A 365 11.49 1.57 5.91
N LEU A 366 11.74 2.69 5.23
CA LEU A 366 11.39 4.03 5.73
C LEU A 366 9.87 4.27 5.82
N GLN A 367 9.06 3.49 5.09
CA GLN A 367 7.61 3.39 5.22
C GLN A 367 7.17 2.29 6.20
N THR A 368 8.11 1.66 6.92
CA THR A 368 7.92 0.59 7.90
C THR A 368 7.28 -0.68 7.35
N PHE A 369 7.37 -0.91 6.03
CA PHE A 369 6.93 -2.19 5.47
C PHE A 369 7.74 -3.35 6.06
N PRO A 370 7.11 -4.54 6.26
CA PRO A 370 7.85 -5.75 6.54
C PRO A 370 8.96 -5.98 5.52
N LEU A 371 10.11 -6.48 5.97
CA LEU A 371 11.24 -6.76 5.09
C LEU A 371 10.91 -7.79 3.99
N THR A 372 9.97 -8.68 4.26
CA THR A 372 9.47 -9.69 3.33
C THR A 372 8.31 -9.21 2.45
N TYR A 373 7.89 -7.94 2.58
CA TYR A 373 6.76 -7.41 1.82
C TYR A 373 7.08 -7.41 0.33
N ARG A 374 6.18 -7.98 -0.47
CA ARG A 374 6.36 -8.17 -1.91
C ARG A 374 5.70 -7.03 -2.67
N PHE A 375 6.43 -6.46 -3.62
CA PHE A 375 5.89 -5.46 -4.55
C PHE A 375 6.00 -5.97 -5.98
N MET A 376 4.94 -5.80 -6.75
CA MET A 376 4.79 -6.23 -8.13
C MET A 376 4.78 -5.03 -9.08
N GLY A 377 5.26 -5.26 -10.30
CA GLY A 377 5.31 -4.28 -11.37
C GLY A 377 6.71 -3.75 -11.69
N HIS A 378 6.76 -2.71 -12.53
CA HIS A 378 8.02 -2.09 -12.91
C HIS A 378 8.53 -1.13 -11.83
N TYR A 379 9.79 -0.70 -11.93
CA TYR A 379 10.44 0.15 -10.93
C TYR A 379 9.58 1.36 -10.51
N GLY A 380 9.08 2.11 -11.50
CA GLY A 380 8.24 3.29 -11.25
C GLY A 380 6.91 2.99 -10.54
N SER A 381 6.24 1.89 -10.87
CA SER A 381 4.97 1.55 -10.20
C SER A 381 5.22 1.11 -8.77
N ILE A 382 6.30 0.38 -8.49
CA ILE A 382 6.70 0.00 -7.12
C ILE A 382 7.04 1.24 -6.29
N GLU A 383 7.80 2.18 -6.84
CA GLU A 383 8.11 3.44 -6.16
C GLU A 383 6.84 4.23 -5.83
N GLN A 384 5.89 4.30 -6.77
CA GLN A 384 4.60 4.95 -6.55
C GLN A 384 3.78 4.25 -5.46
N GLN A 385 3.75 2.92 -5.44
CA GLN A 385 3.10 2.13 -4.40
C GLN A 385 3.67 2.43 -3.00
N ILE A 386 5.00 2.46 -2.86
CA ILE A 386 5.68 2.80 -1.61
C ILE A 386 5.36 4.23 -1.20
N GLY A 387 5.42 5.19 -2.14
CA GLY A 387 5.16 6.60 -1.87
C GLY A 387 3.71 6.90 -1.46
N ASN A 388 2.75 6.22 -2.07
CA ASN A 388 1.32 6.37 -1.78
C ASN A 388 0.90 5.74 -0.46
N ALA A 389 1.61 4.71 0.01
CA ALA A 389 1.21 3.97 1.20
C ALA A 389 1.13 4.85 2.46
N VAL A 390 0.16 4.50 3.32
CA VAL A 390 0.21 4.85 4.75
C VAL A 390 1.34 4.02 5.37
N PRO A 391 2.26 4.62 6.16
CA PRO A 391 3.30 3.84 6.83
C PRO A 391 2.66 2.74 7.69
N VAL A 392 3.17 1.51 7.57
CA VAL A 392 2.58 0.33 8.21
C VAL A 392 2.47 0.51 9.73
N ARG A 393 3.52 0.99 10.38
CA ARG A 393 3.54 1.24 11.83
C ARG A 393 2.54 2.32 12.26
N MET A 394 2.37 3.37 11.45
CA MET A 394 1.34 4.38 11.69
C MET A 394 -0.06 3.78 11.58
N ALA A 395 -0.33 2.97 10.56
CA ALA A 395 -1.61 2.27 10.42
C ALA A 395 -1.87 1.29 11.59
N ALA A 396 -0.84 0.65 12.12
CA ALA A 396 -0.95 -0.19 13.32
C ALA A 396 -1.34 0.63 14.56
N ALA A 397 -0.68 1.78 14.81
CA ALA A 397 -1.04 2.67 15.91
C ALA A 397 -2.50 3.15 15.79
N LEU A 398 -2.93 3.55 14.58
CA LEU A 398 -4.32 3.94 14.32
C LEU A 398 -5.30 2.77 14.51
N GLY A 399 -4.88 1.54 14.20
CA GLY A 399 -5.65 0.33 14.47
C GLY A 399 -5.93 0.14 15.97
N GLU A 400 -4.95 0.37 16.83
CA GLU A 400 -5.13 0.32 18.29
C GLU A 400 -6.10 1.39 18.79
N VAL A 401 -6.02 2.61 18.23
CA VAL A 401 -6.99 3.68 18.53
C VAL A 401 -8.41 3.24 18.17
N VAL A 402 -8.60 2.63 17.00
CA VAL A 402 -9.91 2.11 16.57
C VAL A 402 -10.40 1.01 17.52
N ARG A 403 -9.53 0.07 17.92
CA ARG A 403 -9.87 -0.98 18.88
C ARG A 403 -10.29 -0.40 20.23
N ALA A 404 -9.54 0.57 20.75
CA ALA A 404 -9.87 1.27 21.98
C ALA A 404 -11.25 1.98 21.90
N ILE A 405 -11.56 2.63 20.78
CA ILE A 405 -12.88 3.25 20.52
C ILE A 405 -14.01 2.21 20.52
N LEU A 406 -13.75 1.03 19.97
CA LEU A 406 -14.70 -0.09 19.94
C LEU A 406 -14.81 -0.85 21.28
N GLY A 407 -13.92 -0.59 22.24
CA GLY A 407 -13.86 -1.26 23.53
C GLY A 407 -13.25 -2.67 23.45
N ARG A 408 -12.18 -2.82 22.65
CA ARG A 408 -11.49 -4.08 22.34
C ARG A 408 -10.02 -4.07 22.76
#